data_AF-A0A7G7KPM2-F1
#
_entry.id   AF-A0A7G7KPM2-F1
#
_cell.length_a   1.000
_cell.length_b   1.000
_cell.length_c   1.000
_cell.angle_alpha   90.00
_cell.angle_beta   90.00
_cell.angle_gamma   90.00
#
_symmetry.space_group_name_H-M   'P 1'
#
loop_
_entity.id
_entity.type
_entity.pdbx_description
1 polymer ?
#
loop_
_entity_poly.entity_id
_entity_poly.type
_entity_poly.pdbx_seq_one_letter_code
_entity_poly.pdbx_strand_id
1 'polypeptide(L)'
;MTIHTKAKVLGGKATIYCYGKDPTKWFIRVLKPGTKSYVVRLVPGATNQAEAEASCLDAYVAAVDGIANPPAASKPRRAATQDSYKPAKRQRVPVREELERFLQGEKEKVLTNRIGEESFSRKARSLRKDFIGYLDFQEVTFCDQINNTFLERYPYYRRGKSKQTIKKELKAISQFIKNWLGRRKLVDAEVLFDTDFVPKIKISMGDLNANPSINAADWLTINREIRKQVKESTTFDNHRHHYWRQLWWCFTYVAKSSGCRPIELRKLKWKDVDLVEVTDGNESRYICYLFIRETKTGTPREVPCWSRTSTRLLHWKAFQDTYCDKHGIPRYGPNDYVFGKPEADKLPYSSASYYYMWRKTIDAAQERLVGNRFSEKPYTIYSLRSTFIENHLSRGVDAYLVARISGHDIKTMNRYYDRSDVRSRSRELTILELPDEKQKRVPIFNREHTKTNSQLRIRTHTFADE
;
A
#
# COMPACT_ATOMS: atom_id res chain seq x y z
N MET A 1 16.19 38.79 -7.71
CA MET A 1 17.08 39.76 -8.39
C MET A 1 18.40 39.77 -7.65
N THR A 2 19.49 39.37 -8.29
CA THR A 2 20.80 39.24 -7.65
C THR A 2 21.54 40.57 -7.75
N ILE A 3 22.05 41.08 -6.61
CA ILE A 3 22.89 42.29 -6.57
C ILE A 3 24.26 41.92 -7.14
N HIS A 4 24.75 42.71 -8.10
CA HIS A 4 26.04 42.48 -8.75
C HIS A 4 27.17 43.14 -7.98
N THR A 5 27.06 44.45 -7.75
CA THR A 5 28.04 45.25 -7.01
C THR A 5 27.35 46.09 -5.95
N LYS A 6 27.99 46.28 -4.78
CA LYS A 6 27.51 47.15 -3.70
C LYS A 6 28.67 47.85 -2.98
N ALA A 7 28.50 49.11 -2.59
CA ALA A 7 29.48 49.87 -1.82
C ALA A 7 28.79 50.75 -0.78
N LYS A 8 29.43 50.94 0.39
CA LYS A 8 28.96 51.89 1.41
C LYS A 8 29.51 53.29 1.07
N VAL A 9 28.66 54.30 1.11
CA VAL A 9 29.02 55.69 0.78
C VAL A 9 28.60 56.63 1.90
N LEU A 10 29.07 57.87 1.86
CA LEU A 10 28.71 58.95 2.80
C LEU A 10 28.94 58.55 4.27
N GLY A 11 30.13 58.02 4.57
CA GLY A 11 30.50 57.58 5.92
C GLY A 11 29.66 56.42 6.44
N GLY A 12 29.06 55.62 5.56
CA GLY A 12 28.23 54.46 5.91
C GLY A 12 26.74 54.77 6.09
N LYS A 13 26.31 56.02 5.88
CA LYS A 13 24.90 56.43 5.98
C LYS A 13 24.03 55.89 4.84
N ALA A 14 24.63 55.47 3.73
CA ALA A 14 23.93 54.90 2.59
C ALA A 14 24.71 53.77 1.91
N THR A 15 24.04 53.01 1.06
CA THR A 15 24.67 51.99 0.21
C THR A 15 24.26 52.21 -1.23
N ILE A 16 25.23 52.27 -2.15
CA ILE A 16 24.96 52.21 -3.58
C ILE A 16 25.10 50.77 -4.09
N TYR A 17 24.33 50.40 -5.11
CA TYR A 17 24.38 49.07 -5.71
C TYR A 17 23.77 49.04 -7.12
N CYS A 18 24.16 48.04 -7.91
CA CYS A 18 23.54 47.73 -9.20
C CYS A 18 23.07 46.26 -9.24
N TYR A 19 22.13 45.96 -10.13
CA TYR A 19 21.61 44.60 -10.31
C TYR A 19 22.32 43.90 -11.46
N GLY A 20 22.53 42.58 -11.36
CA GLY A 20 23.20 41.81 -12.43
C GLY A 20 22.48 41.80 -13.77
N LYS A 21 21.17 42.10 -13.78
CA LYS A 21 20.38 42.21 -15.02
C LYS A 21 20.59 43.54 -15.75
N ASP A 22 21.02 44.58 -15.04
CA ASP A 22 21.18 45.93 -15.57
C ASP A 22 22.35 46.63 -14.85
N PRO A 23 23.60 46.27 -15.20
CA PRO A 23 24.80 46.74 -14.49
C PRO A 23 25.12 48.22 -14.74
N THR A 24 24.44 48.86 -15.70
CA THR A 24 24.62 50.28 -16.05
C THR A 24 23.73 51.22 -15.25
N LYS A 25 22.83 50.70 -14.40
CA LYS A 25 21.97 51.51 -13.52
C LYS A 25 22.34 51.33 -12.06
N TRP A 26 22.67 52.45 -11.43
CA TRP A 26 23.06 52.51 -10.03
C TRP A 26 21.94 53.07 -9.17
N PHE A 27 21.71 52.41 -8.03
CA PHE A 27 20.71 52.81 -7.06
C PHE A 27 21.38 53.09 -5.73
N ILE A 28 20.92 54.13 -5.03
CA ILE A 28 21.24 54.36 -3.63
C ILE A 28 20.09 53.90 -2.76
N ARG A 29 20.40 53.24 -1.64
CA ARG A 29 19.44 52.94 -0.59
C ARG A 29 19.85 53.59 0.73
N VAL A 30 18.87 54.16 1.40
CA VAL A 30 18.99 54.82 2.71
C VAL A 30 18.01 54.15 3.67
N LEU A 31 18.49 53.76 4.85
CA LEU A 31 17.64 53.14 5.88
C LEU A 31 16.74 54.21 6.49
N LYS A 32 15.42 53.94 6.59
CA LYS A 32 14.51 54.83 7.31
C LYS A 32 14.74 54.67 8.82
N PRO A 33 15.03 55.75 9.57
CA PRO A 33 15.27 55.69 11.02
C PRO A 33 14.12 54.97 11.75
N GLY A 34 14.46 54.07 12.68
CA GLY A 34 13.48 53.32 13.47
C GLY A 34 12.75 52.18 12.74
N THR A 35 13.08 51.88 11.48
CA THR A 35 12.45 50.77 10.73
C THR A 35 13.48 49.84 10.11
N LYS A 36 13.03 48.68 9.60
CA LYS A 36 13.84 47.78 8.76
C LYS A 36 13.72 48.09 7.26
N SER A 37 13.08 49.20 6.90
CA SER A 37 12.72 49.56 5.53
C SER A 37 13.69 50.58 4.94
N TYR A 38 13.96 50.48 3.64
CA TYR A 38 14.85 51.38 2.92
C TYR A 38 14.07 52.27 1.95
N VAL A 39 14.52 53.51 1.75
CA VAL A 39 14.17 54.32 0.57
C VAL A 39 15.22 54.07 -0.49
N VAL A 40 14.76 53.79 -1.71
CA VAL A 40 15.63 53.55 -2.86
C VAL A 40 15.43 54.65 -3.89
N ARG A 41 16.53 55.18 -4.42
CA ARG A 41 16.55 56.17 -5.50
C ARG A 41 17.58 55.76 -6.56
N LEU A 42 17.31 56.11 -7.81
CA LEU A 42 18.29 55.99 -8.89
C LEU A 42 19.35 57.08 -8.71
N VAL A 43 20.62 56.76 -8.95
CA VAL A 43 21.70 57.75 -9.03
C VAL A 43 21.74 58.28 -10.48
N PRO A 44 21.38 59.54 -10.75
CA PRO A 44 21.31 60.06 -12.10
C PRO A 44 22.67 60.05 -12.79
N GLY A 45 22.71 59.61 -14.05
CA GLY A 45 23.91 59.69 -14.90
C GLY A 45 25.04 58.70 -14.58
N ALA A 46 24.96 57.93 -13.50
CA ALA A 46 26.00 56.98 -13.13
C ALA A 46 25.89 55.66 -13.88
N THR A 47 26.94 55.32 -14.64
CA THR A 47 27.04 54.05 -15.39
C THR A 47 28.01 53.06 -14.76
N ASN A 48 28.95 53.54 -13.95
CA ASN A 48 29.92 52.73 -13.22
C ASN A 48 30.00 53.13 -11.73
N GLN A 49 30.74 52.35 -10.94
CA GLN A 49 30.82 52.54 -9.49
C GLN A 49 31.43 53.88 -9.10
N ALA A 50 32.51 54.31 -9.77
CA ALA A 50 33.19 55.57 -9.44
C ALA A 50 32.27 56.78 -9.68
N GLU A 51 31.56 56.80 -10.80
CA GLU A 51 30.53 57.81 -11.09
C GLU A 51 29.38 57.77 -10.08
N ALA A 52 28.96 56.57 -9.68
CA ALA A 52 27.90 56.43 -8.69
C ALA A 52 28.33 56.95 -7.31
N GLU A 53 29.59 56.79 -6.92
CA GLU A 53 30.14 57.34 -5.68
C GLU A 53 30.25 58.86 -5.73
N ALA A 54 30.72 59.42 -6.86
CA ALA A 54 30.85 60.86 -7.06
C ALA A 54 29.50 61.59 -7.10
N SER A 55 28.48 60.99 -7.73
CA SER A 55 27.17 61.60 -7.96
C SER A 55 26.08 61.14 -6.97
N CYS A 56 26.42 60.40 -5.92
CA CYS A 56 25.43 59.86 -4.98
C CYS A 56 24.79 60.91 -4.06
N LEU A 57 25.40 62.09 -3.90
CA LEU A 57 24.99 63.07 -2.89
C LEU A 57 23.58 63.61 -3.18
N ASP A 58 23.29 63.98 -4.41
CA ASP A 58 21.97 64.51 -4.79
C ASP A 58 20.87 63.46 -4.63
N ALA A 59 21.16 62.22 -5.02
CA ALA A 59 20.25 61.10 -4.85
C ALA A 59 20.03 60.75 -3.36
N TYR A 60 21.06 60.95 -2.51
CA TYR A 60 20.96 60.80 -1.07
C TYR A 60 20.09 61.90 -0.44
N VAL A 61 20.33 63.17 -0.79
CA VAL A 61 19.52 64.30 -0.29
C VAL A 61 18.06 64.10 -0.68
N ALA A 62 17.77 63.72 -1.93
CA ALA A 62 16.40 63.42 -2.37
C ALA A 62 15.78 62.20 -1.67
N ALA A 63 16.59 61.22 -1.25
CA ALA A 63 16.13 60.09 -0.47
C ALA A 63 15.81 60.48 0.98
N VAL A 64 16.64 61.32 1.61
CA VAL A 64 16.45 61.81 2.98
C VAL A 64 15.28 62.80 3.06
N ASP A 65 15.15 63.70 2.09
CA ASP A 65 14.02 64.62 2.01
C ASP A 65 12.70 63.86 1.82
N GLY A 66 12.68 62.82 0.98
CA GLY A 66 11.52 61.92 0.88
C GLY A 66 11.21 61.09 2.14
N ILE A 67 12.11 61.07 3.13
CA ILE A 67 11.87 60.49 4.47
C ILE A 67 11.30 61.55 5.42
N ALA A 68 11.84 62.77 5.40
CA ALA A 68 11.43 63.87 6.26
C ALA A 68 10.08 64.47 5.84
N ASN A 69 9.88 64.60 4.52
CA ASN A 69 8.69 65.15 3.87
C ASN A 69 8.10 64.09 2.93
N PRO A 70 7.46 63.04 3.47
CA PRO A 70 6.75 62.09 2.61
C PRO A 70 5.70 62.87 1.82
N PRO A 71 5.67 62.80 0.48
CA PRO A 71 4.70 63.54 -0.31
C PRO A 71 3.30 63.21 0.20
N ALA A 72 2.50 64.26 0.43
CA ALA A 72 1.08 64.13 0.77
C ALA A 72 0.47 63.07 -0.16
N ALA A 73 -0.32 62.16 0.40
CA ALA A 73 -0.85 61.01 -0.30
C ALA A 73 -1.92 61.40 -1.35
N SER A 74 -1.58 62.26 -2.31
CA SER A 74 -2.18 62.28 -3.63
C SER A 74 -1.57 61.15 -4.45
N LYS A 75 -1.74 59.91 -3.98
CA LYS A 75 -1.94 58.86 -4.97
C LYS A 75 -3.20 59.32 -5.69
N PRO A 76 -3.25 59.44 -7.02
CA PRO A 76 -4.53 59.25 -7.66
C PRO A 76 -4.98 57.92 -7.08
N ARG A 77 -6.10 57.94 -6.34
CA ARG A 77 -6.89 56.74 -6.16
C ARG A 77 -7.04 56.32 -7.61
N ARG A 78 -6.22 55.34 -8.05
CA ARG A 78 -6.57 54.57 -9.23
C ARG A 78 -8.00 54.24 -8.86
N ALA A 79 -8.94 54.85 -9.58
CA ALA A 79 -10.16 54.16 -9.85
C ALA A 79 -9.61 52.80 -10.25
N ALA A 80 -9.70 51.85 -9.33
CA ALA A 80 -9.98 50.51 -9.74
C ALA A 80 -11.18 50.78 -10.63
N THR A 81 -10.93 50.82 -11.94
CA THR A 81 -11.97 50.36 -12.81
C THR A 81 -12.42 49.10 -12.09
N GLN A 82 -13.69 49.09 -11.68
CA GLN A 82 -14.40 47.85 -11.62
C GLN A 82 -14.46 47.29 -13.06
N ASP A 83 -13.32 47.18 -13.74
CA ASP A 83 -12.94 45.98 -14.42
C ASP A 83 -12.90 44.95 -13.31
N SER A 84 -14.09 44.47 -12.98
CA SER A 84 -14.29 43.11 -12.56
C SER A 84 -13.19 42.31 -13.23
N TYR A 85 -12.23 41.83 -12.46
CA TYR A 85 -11.45 40.69 -12.88
C TYR A 85 -12.53 39.61 -13.07
N LYS A 86 -13.13 39.57 -14.26
CA LYS A 86 -14.00 38.47 -14.66
C LYS A 86 -12.99 37.36 -14.77
N PRO A 87 -12.95 36.40 -13.83
CA PRO A 87 -12.13 35.22 -14.04
C PRO A 87 -12.52 34.73 -15.44
N ALA A 88 -11.52 34.57 -16.32
CA ALA A 88 -11.77 34.09 -17.66
C ALA A 88 -12.78 32.95 -17.55
N LYS A 89 -13.95 33.08 -18.21
CA LYS A 89 -15.04 32.12 -18.07
C LYS A 89 -14.43 30.75 -18.32
N ARG A 90 -14.36 29.93 -17.26
CA ARG A 90 -13.77 28.60 -17.35
C ARG A 90 -14.54 27.85 -18.42
N GLN A 91 -13.82 27.09 -19.23
CA GLN A 91 -14.46 26.33 -20.29
C GLN A 91 -15.44 25.35 -19.63
N ARG A 92 -16.72 25.48 -19.96
CA ARG A 92 -17.78 24.62 -19.43
C ARG A 92 -17.73 23.29 -20.15
N VAL A 93 -16.86 22.40 -19.67
CA VAL A 93 -16.60 21.08 -20.26
C VAL A 93 -17.25 19.98 -19.41
N PRO A 94 -17.99 19.03 -20.01
CA PRO A 94 -18.57 17.91 -19.28
C PRO A 94 -17.49 17.04 -18.61
N VAL A 95 -17.69 16.70 -17.32
CA VAL A 95 -16.71 15.90 -16.56
C VAL A 95 -16.54 14.51 -17.16
N ARG A 96 -17.63 13.92 -17.67
CA ARG A 96 -17.67 12.58 -18.24
C ARG A 96 -16.79 12.45 -19.49
N GLU A 97 -16.81 13.45 -20.36
CA GLU A 97 -15.98 13.47 -21.57
C GLU A 97 -14.49 13.55 -21.23
N GLU A 98 -14.13 14.45 -20.30
CA GLU A 98 -12.74 14.57 -19.85
C GLU A 98 -12.25 13.34 -19.09
N LEU A 99 -13.14 12.64 -18.40
CA LEU A 99 -12.81 11.37 -17.76
C LEU A 99 -12.42 10.31 -18.79
N GLU A 100 -13.16 10.19 -19.89
CA GLU A 100 -12.82 9.23 -20.94
C GLU A 100 -11.51 9.61 -21.64
N ARG A 101 -11.25 10.90 -21.88
CA ARG A 101 -9.94 11.35 -22.40
C ARG A 101 -8.80 11.04 -21.43
N PHE A 102 -9.00 11.22 -20.13
CA PHE A 102 -8.03 10.83 -19.11
C PHE A 102 -7.77 9.31 -19.13
N LEU A 103 -8.82 8.50 -19.20
CA LEU A 103 -8.70 7.05 -19.24
C LEU A 103 -8.03 6.55 -20.51
N GLN A 104 -8.25 7.21 -21.65
CA GLN A 104 -7.52 6.92 -22.89
C GLN A 104 -6.01 7.16 -22.72
N GLY A 105 -5.63 8.31 -22.15
CA GLY A 105 -4.23 8.59 -21.84
C GLY A 105 -3.63 7.66 -20.78
N GLU A 106 -4.42 7.15 -19.84
CA GLU A 106 -3.98 6.08 -18.92
C GLU A 106 -3.83 4.74 -19.64
N LYS A 107 -4.66 4.43 -20.64
CA LYS A 107 -4.55 3.20 -21.44
C LYS A 107 -3.27 3.19 -22.29
N GLU A 108 -2.86 4.34 -22.85
CA GLU A 108 -1.57 4.48 -23.55
C GLU A 108 -0.37 4.18 -22.64
N LYS A 109 -0.50 4.41 -21.32
CA LYS A 109 0.53 4.03 -20.35
C LYS A 109 0.64 2.51 -20.17
N VAL A 110 -0.41 1.75 -20.48
CA VAL A 110 -0.32 0.28 -20.52
C VAL A 110 0.52 -0.16 -21.70
N LEU A 111 0.30 0.43 -22.88
CA LEU A 111 1.06 0.12 -24.09
C LEU A 111 2.56 0.38 -23.92
N THR A 112 2.91 1.40 -23.15
CA THR A 112 4.30 1.75 -22.81
C THR A 112 4.84 1.02 -21.57
N ASN A 113 4.14 0.00 -21.05
CA ASN A 113 4.50 -0.78 -19.86
C ASN A 113 4.73 0.06 -18.58
N ARG A 114 4.22 1.29 -18.52
CA ARG A 114 4.32 2.17 -17.34
C ARG A 114 3.31 1.77 -16.26
N ILE A 115 2.18 1.18 -16.65
CA ILE A 115 1.20 0.60 -15.74
C ILE A 115 0.75 -0.77 -16.27
N GLY A 116 0.47 -1.72 -15.39
CA GLY A 116 -0.08 -3.02 -15.79
C GLY A 116 -1.58 -2.93 -16.14
N GLU A 117 -2.04 -3.77 -17.08
CA GLU A 117 -3.43 -3.83 -17.54
C GLU A 117 -4.43 -3.94 -16.37
N GLU A 118 -4.21 -4.84 -15.42
CA GLU A 118 -5.12 -4.99 -14.27
C GLU A 118 -5.20 -3.72 -13.40
N SER A 119 -4.09 -2.97 -13.31
CA SER A 119 -4.06 -1.70 -12.57
C SER A 119 -4.87 -0.63 -13.30
N PHE A 120 -4.79 -0.59 -14.63
CA PHE A 120 -5.65 0.24 -15.46
C PHE A 120 -7.12 -0.16 -15.31
N SER A 121 -7.48 -1.44 -15.51
CA SER A 121 -8.87 -1.87 -15.45
C SER A 121 -9.51 -1.59 -14.10
N ARG A 122 -8.76 -1.74 -12.99
CA ARG A 122 -9.24 -1.37 -11.64
C ARG A 122 -9.46 0.14 -11.50
N LYS A 123 -8.53 0.97 -12.00
CA LYS A 123 -8.66 2.44 -11.98
C LYS A 123 -9.85 2.89 -12.83
N ALA A 124 -9.96 2.39 -14.07
CA ALA A 124 -11.05 2.69 -14.98
C ALA A 124 -12.40 2.30 -14.39
N ARG A 125 -12.51 1.10 -13.78
CA ARG A 125 -13.74 0.69 -13.09
C ARG A 125 -14.12 1.63 -11.95
N SER A 126 -13.15 1.96 -11.09
CA SER A 126 -13.37 2.88 -9.97
C SER A 126 -13.87 4.24 -10.44
N LEU A 127 -13.29 4.76 -11.52
CA LEU A 127 -13.67 6.06 -12.05
C LEU A 127 -15.02 6.01 -12.79
N ARG A 128 -15.21 5.06 -13.72
CA ARG A 128 -16.46 4.96 -14.51
C ARG A 128 -17.68 4.56 -13.69
N LYS A 129 -17.49 3.78 -12.63
CA LYS A 129 -18.62 3.31 -11.80
C LYS A 129 -18.77 4.16 -10.54
N ASP A 130 -17.74 4.22 -9.72
CA ASP A 130 -17.85 4.78 -8.36
C ASP A 130 -17.71 6.30 -8.35
N PHE A 131 -16.89 6.89 -9.21
CA PHE A 131 -16.76 8.35 -9.31
C PHE A 131 -17.89 8.98 -10.13
N ILE A 132 -18.26 8.38 -11.27
CA ILE A 132 -19.44 8.83 -12.03
C ILE A 132 -20.72 8.79 -11.18
N GLY A 133 -20.97 7.69 -10.45
CA GLY A 133 -22.12 7.62 -9.55
C GLY A 133 -22.07 8.66 -8.42
N TYR A 134 -20.88 9.14 -8.05
CA TYR A 134 -20.72 10.23 -7.10
C TYR A 134 -20.99 11.61 -7.72
N LEU A 135 -20.60 11.83 -8.99
CA LEU A 135 -20.97 13.03 -9.75
C LEU A 135 -22.49 13.18 -9.81
N ASP A 136 -23.20 12.09 -10.09
CA ASP A 136 -24.66 12.07 -10.13
C ASP A 136 -25.26 12.36 -8.74
N PHE A 137 -24.69 11.78 -7.67
CA PHE A 137 -25.10 12.04 -6.30
C PHE A 137 -24.86 13.50 -5.83
N GLN A 138 -23.92 14.22 -6.45
CA GLN A 138 -23.65 15.64 -6.18
C GLN A 138 -24.23 16.56 -7.26
N GLU A 139 -24.97 16.03 -8.24
CA GLU A 139 -25.55 16.78 -9.36
C GLU A 139 -24.52 17.59 -10.17
N VAL A 140 -23.28 17.07 -10.26
CA VAL A 140 -22.16 17.68 -10.98
C VAL A 140 -22.09 17.14 -12.40
N THR A 141 -22.23 18.03 -13.38
CA THR A 141 -22.16 17.70 -14.81
C THR A 141 -20.90 18.26 -15.47
N PHE A 142 -20.46 19.44 -15.05
CA PHE A 142 -19.36 20.20 -15.67
C PHE A 142 -18.16 20.35 -14.72
N CYS A 143 -16.96 20.45 -15.29
CA CYS A 143 -15.71 20.50 -14.53
C CYS A 143 -15.61 21.71 -13.61
N ASP A 144 -16.16 22.85 -14.02
CA ASP A 144 -16.15 24.10 -13.28
C ASP A 144 -17.02 24.07 -12.00
N GLN A 145 -17.90 23.08 -11.87
CA GLN A 145 -18.71 22.85 -10.67
C GLN A 145 -17.94 22.11 -9.55
N ILE A 146 -16.75 21.58 -9.85
CA ILE A 146 -15.91 20.92 -8.85
C ILE A 146 -15.18 21.99 -8.03
N ASN A 147 -15.60 22.17 -6.78
CA ASN A 147 -15.01 23.08 -5.81
C ASN A 147 -14.13 22.33 -4.77
N ASN A 148 -13.56 23.06 -3.81
CA ASN A 148 -12.67 22.51 -2.77
C ASN A 148 -13.38 21.55 -1.79
N THR A 149 -14.68 21.71 -1.57
CA THR A 149 -15.48 20.86 -0.67
C THR A 149 -16.07 19.62 -1.38
N PHE A 150 -15.94 19.52 -2.70
CA PHE A 150 -16.61 18.51 -3.52
C PHE A 150 -16.37 17.06 -3.06
N LEU A 151 -15.18 16.71 -2.54
CA LEU A 151 -14.89 15.34 -2.11
C LEU A 151 -15.23 15.05 -0.64
N GLU A 152 -15.65 16.02 0.17
CA GLU A 152 -15.93 15.84 1.60
C GLU A 152 -16.97 14.75 1.85
N ARG A 153 -17.99 14.65 0.99
CA ARG A 153 -19.09 13.67 1.11
C ARG A 153 -18.78 12.32 0.48
N TYR A 154 -17.62 12.15 -0.16
CA TYR A 154 -17.26 10.90 -0.83
C TYR A 154 -17.19 9.70 0.14
N PRO A 155 -16.58 9.79 1.34
CA PRO A 155 -16.59 8.68 2.30
C PRO A 155 -18.00 8.31 2.76
N TYR A 156 -18.91 9.29 2.89
CA TYR A 156 -20.31 9.04 3.23
C TYR A 156 -21.03 8.31 2.10
N TYR A 157 -20.86 8.74 0.84
CA TYR A 157 -21.40 8.05 -0.33
C TYR A 157 -20.92 6.59 -0.41
N ARG A 158 -19.65 6.35 -0.05
CA ARG A 158 -19.03 5.02 -0.04
C ARG A 158 -19.21 4.25 1.27
N ARG A 159 -20.19 4.60 2.10
CA ARG A 159 -20.49 3.87 3.34
C ARG A 159 -20.66 2.37 3.06
N GLY A 160 -20.07 1.52 3.91
CA GLY A 160 -20.04 0.07 3.74
C GLY A 160 -18.89 -0.48 2.90
N LYS A 161 -18.10 0.36 2.23
CA LYS A 161 -16.81 -0.07 1.63
C LYS A 161 -15.68 0.00 2.65
N SER A 162 -14.68 -0.86 2.47
CA SER A 162 -13.49 -0.82 3.33
C SER A 162 -12.77 0.52 3.22
N LYS A 163 -12.24 1.04 4.33
CA LYS A 163 -11.47 2.30 4.35
C LYS A 163 -10.32 2.31 3.34
N GLN A 164 -9.68 1.15 3.12
CA GLN A 164 -8.59 1.01 2.16
C GLN A 164 -9.09 1.10 0.70
N THR A 165 -10.29 0.61 0.42
CA THR A 165 -10.94 0.78 -0.89
C THR A 165 -11.21 2.26 -1.14
N ILE A 166 -11.89 2.94 -0.21
CA ILE A 166 -12.22 4.37 -0.35
C ILE A 166 -10.95 5.21 -0.55
N LYS A 167 -9.88 4.93 0.20
CA LYS A 167 -8.59 5.63 0.04
C LYS A 167 -7.97 5.43 -1.36
N LYS A 168 -8.11 4.25 -1.96
CA LYS A 168 -7.63 3.97 -3.33
C LYS A 168 -8.48 4.69 -4.37
N GLU A 169 -9.79 4.69 -4.20
CA GLU A 169 -10.74 5.42 -5.06
C GLU A 169 -10.44 6.92 -5.03
N LEU A 170 -10.35 7.52 -3.83
CA LEU A 170 -9.99 8.93 -3.64
C LEU A 170 -8.64 9.29 -4.27
N LYS A 171 -7.64 8.40 -4.20
CA LYS A 171 -6.35 8.61 -4.87
C LYS A 171 -6.50 8.68 -6.40
N ALA A 172 -7.31 7.79 -6.99
CA ALA A 172 -7.56 7.80 -8.43
C ALA A 172 -8.35 9.05 -8.85
N ILE A 173 -9.36 9.44 -8.07
CA ILE A 173 -10.17 10.64 -8.30
C ILE A 173 -9.30 11.89 -8.18
N SER A 174 -8.47 11.99 -7.14
CA SER A 174 -7.53 13.09 -6.96
C SER A 174 -6.54 13.19 -8.12
N GLN A 175 -6.04 12.05 -8.62
CA GLN A 175 -5.17 12.04 -9.81
C GLN A 175 -5.90 12.62 -11.04
N PHE A 176 -7.17 12.26 -11.25
CA PHE A 176 -7.98 12.84 -12.33
C PHE A 176 -8.21 14.34 -12.11
N ILE A 177 -8.72 14.75 -10.95
CA ILE A 177 -9.08 16.16 -10.72
C ILE A 177 -7.84 17.06 -10.70
N LYS A 178 -6.86 16.78 -9.83
CA LYS A 178 -5.69 17.66 -9.66
C LYS A 178 -4.71 17.57 -10.82
N ASN A 179 -4.39 16.36 -11.30
CA ASN A 179 -3.33 16.21 -12.30
C ASN A 179 -3.84 16.30 -13.74
N TRP A 180 -5.11 15.97 -14.01
CA TRP A 180 -5.65 16.03 -15.37
C TRP A 180 -6.47 17.30 -15.61
N LEU A 181 -7.49 17.57 -14.79
CA LEU A 181 -8.33 18.78 -14.95
C LEU A 181 -7.57 20.05 -14.56
N GLY A 182 -6.79 19.99 -13.48
CA GLY A 182 -5.97 21.11 -13.01
C GLY A 182 -4.99 21.65 -14.04
N ARG A 183 -4.25 20.76 -14.71
CA ARG A 183 -3.30 21.15 -15.78
C ARG A 183 -3.99 21.80 -16.98
N ARG A 184 -5.26 21.51 -17.20
CA ARG A 184 -6.09 22.07 -18.26
C ARG A 184 -6.89 23.30 -17.81
N LYS A 185 -6.72 23.75 -16.56
CA LYS A 185 -7.45 24.88 -15.98
C LYS A 185 -8.97 24.71 -16.04
N LEU A 186 -9.45 23.47 -15.94
CA LEU A 186 -10.88 23.13 -15.98
C LEU A 186 -11.55 23.12 -14.60
N VAL A 187 -10.77 23.24 -13.52
CA VAL A 187 -11.23 23.33 -12.13
C VAL A 187 -10.61 24.55 -11.46
N ASP A 188 -11.15 24.94 -10.30
CA ASP A 188 -10.61 26.07 -9.54
C ASP A 188 -9.13 25.87 -9.16
N ALA A 189 -8.37 26.97 -9.18
CA ALA A 189 -7.04 26.99 -8.61
C ALA A 189 -7.06 26.60 -7.13
N GLU A 190 -8.12 26.98 -6.39
CA GLU A 190 -8.31 26.60 -4.99
C GLU A 190 -8.29 25.08 -4.80
N VAL A 191 -8.93 24.31 -5.70
CA VAL A 191 -8.93 22.83 -5.67
C VAL A 191 -7.51 22.27 -5.80
N LEU A 192 -6.64 22.94 -6.57
CA LEU A 192 -5.28 22.47 -6.80
C LEU A 192 -4.40 22.69 -5.58
N PHE A 193 -4.50 23.87 -4.98
CA PHE A 193 -3.67 24.29 -3.85
C PHE A 193 -4.18 23.81 -2.49
N ASP A 194 -5.44 23.41 -2.39
CA ASP A 194 -6.00 22.88 -1.15
C ASP A 194 -5.40 21.51 -0.80
N THR A 195 -4.62 21.46 0.26
CA THR A 195 -4.00 20.23 0.79
C THR A 195 -5.01 19.25 1.37
N ASP A 196 -6.18 19.73 1.78
CA ASP A 196 -7.23 18.96 2.43
C ASP A 196 -8.39 18.59 1.50
N PHE A 197 -8.31 18.96 0.21
CA PHE A 197 -9.25 18.57 -0.84
C PHE A 197 -9.58 17.07 -0.85
N VAL A 198 -8.62 16.21 -0.51
CA VAL A 198 -8.84 14.76 -0.38
C VAL A 198 -9.10 14.41 1.08
N PRO A 199 -10.29 13.91 1.45
CA PRO A 199 -10.60 13.56 2.82
C PRO A 199 -9.60 12.59 3.43
N LYS A 200 -9.07 12.93 4.62
CA LYS A 200 -8.14 12.08 5.37
C LYS A 200 -8.89 10.94 6.04
N ILE A 201 -8.77 9.74 5.49
CA ILE A 201 -9.34 8.53 6.09
C ILE A 201 -8.38 7.97 7.13
N LYS A 202 -8.77 7.99 8.41
CA LYS A 202 -8.02 7.37 9.51
C LYS A 202 -8.12 5.85 9.41
N ILE A 203 -6.99 5.22 9.07
CA ILE A 203 -6.86 3.77 8.95
C ILE A 203 -6.26 3.26 10.27
N SER A 204 -6.99 2.43 10.99
CA SER A 204 -6.49 1.74 12.17
C SER A 204 -5.60 0.54 11.78
N MET A 205 -4.84 0.02 12.74
CA MET A 205 -4.13 -1.25 12.55
C MET A 205 -5.10 -2.43 12.28
N GLY A 206 -6.32 -2.37 12.82
CA GLY A 206 -7.40 -3.33 12.53
C GLY A 206 -7.87 -3.27 11.07
N ASP A 207 -7.91 -2.07 10.48
CA ASP A 207 -8.25 -1.89 9.06
C ASP A 207 -7.15 -2.44 8.14
N LEU A 208 -5.90 -2.42 8.62
CA LEU A 208 -4.74 -3.03 7.97
C LEU A 208 -4.63 -4.54 8.23
N ASN A 209 -5.58 -5.13 8.99
CA ASN A 209 -5.54 -6.54 9.36
C ASN A 209 -5.35 -7.40 8.12
N ALA A 210 -4.19 -8.05 8.11
CA ALA A 210 -3.87 -9.16 7.24
C ALA A 210 -4.92 -10.27 7.34
N ASN A 211 -4.91 -11.17 6.37
CA ASN A 211 -5.69 -12.39 6.47
C ASN A 211 -5.28 -13.14 7.75
N PRO A 212 -6.23 -13.60 8.58
CA PRO A 212 -5.89 -14.29 9.82
C PRO A 212 -5.06 -15.54 9.54
N SER A 213 -4.13 -15.87 10.44
CA SER A 213 -3.44 -17.15 10.41
C SER A 213 -4.37 -18.26 10.87
N ILE A 214 -4.17 -19.45 10.32
CA ILE A 214 -4.93 -20.65 10.63
C ILE A 214 -4.19 -21.36 11.77
N ASN A 215 -4.86 -21.52 12.91
CA ASN A 215 -4.31 -22.27 14.03
C ASN A 215 -4.19 -23.77 13.68
N ALA A 216 -3.43 -24.53 14.49
CA ALA A 216 -3.19 -25.95 14.21
C ALA A 216 -4.46 -26.81 14.18
N ALA A 217 -5.42 -26.55 15.07
CA ALA A 217 -6.68 -27.30 15.15
C ALA A 217 -7.56 -27.05 13.91
N ASP A 218 -7.73 -25.78 13.52
CA ASP A 218 -8.48 -25.39 12.33
C ASP A 218 -7.82 -25.94 11.06
N TRP A 219 -6.49 -25.95 10.98
CA TRP A 219 -5.80 -26.56 9.84
C TRP A 219 -6.09 -28.06 9.73
N LEU A 220 -6.13 -28.79 10.84
CA LEU A 220 -6.51 -30.20 10.83
C LEU A 220 -7.94 -30.39 10.33
N THR A 221 -8.88 -29.55 10.77
CA THR A 221 -10.27 -29.57 10.30
C THR A 221 -10.36 -29.27 8.81
N ILE A 222 -9.72 -28.20 8.34
CA ILE A 222 -9.70 -27.80 6.91
C ILE A 222 -9.08 -28.91 6.06
N ASN A 223 -7.92 -29.44 6.45
CA ASN A 223 -7.24 -30.50 5.69
C ASN A 223 -8.04 -31.81 5.70
N ARG A 224 -8.76 -32.14 6.78
CA ARG A 224 -9.68 -33.27 6.82
C ARG A 224 -10.83 -33.07 5.81
N GLU A 225 -11.38 -31.87 5.74
CA GLU A 225 -12.43 -31.53 4.78
C GLU A 225 -11.94 -31.61 3.33
N ILE A 226 -10.75 -31.10 3.03
CA ILE A 226 -10.13 -31.24 1.70
C ILE A 226 -9.96 -32.71 1.32
N ARG A 227 -9.48 -33.55 2.24
CA ARG A 227 -9.30 -34.99 2.00
C ARG A 227 -10.64 -35.72 1.82
N LYS A 228 -11.67 -35.33 2.58
CA LYS A 228 -13.04 -35.83 2.38
C LYS A 228 -13.52 -35.52 0.97
N GLN A 229 -13.35 -34.29 0.50
CA GLN A 229 -13.72 -33.88 -0.85
C GLN A 229 -12.95 -34.60 -1.96
N VAL A 230 -11.67 -34.93 -1.72
CA VAL A 230 -10.89 -35.81 -2.62
C VAL A 230 -11.52 -37.20 -2.68
N LYS A 231 -11.86 -37.80 -1.54
CA LYS A 231 -12.50 -39.12 -1.49
C LYS A 231 -13.86 -39.12 -2.19
N GLU A 232 -14.72 -38.15 -1.91
CA GLU A 232 -16.03 -38.02 -2.58
C GLU A 232 -15.90 -37.85 -4.09
N SER A 233 -14.81 -37.21 -4.56
CA SER A 233 -14.65 -37.00 -6.00
C SER A 233 -14.36 -38.25 -6.82
N THR A 234 -14.02 -39.38 -6.19
CA THR A 234 -13.84 -40.65 -6.92
C THR A 234 -15.15 -41.26 -7.37
N THR A 235 -16.29 -40.84 -6.80
CA THR A 235 -17.61 -41.33 -7.18
C THR A 235 -18.28 -40.49 -8.25
N PHE A 236 -17.63 -39.42 -8.74
CA PHE A 236 -18.18 -38.59 -9.81
C PHE A 236 -17.83 -39.16 -11.18
N ASP A 237 -18.80 -39.21 -12.08
CA ASP A 237 -18.61 -39.68 -13.47
C ASP A 237 -17.55 -38.86 -14.21
N ASN A 238 -17.53 -37.55 -13.94
CA ASN A 238 -16.52 -36.66 -14.52
C ASN A 238 -15.18 -36.77 -13.77
N HIS A 239 -14.29 -37.61 -14.31
CA HIS A 239 -12.93 -37.84 -13.81
C HIS A 239 -12.11 -36.54 -13.58
N ARG A 240 -12.41 -35.46 -14.31
CA ARG A 240 -11.76 -34.15 -14.14
C ARG A 240 -12.03 -33.53 -12.77
N HIS A 241 -13.16 -33.87 -12.14
CA HIS A 241 -13.44 -33.44 -10.77
C HIS A 241 -12.45 -34.05 -9.80
N HIS A 242 -12.14 -35.34 -9.93
CA HIS A 242 -11.16 -36.02 -9.08
C HIS A 242 -9.78 -35.41 -9.24
N TYR A 243 -9.36 -35.19 -10.48
CA TYR A 243 -8.10 -34.49 -10.78
C TYR A 243 -8.03 -33.11 -10.11
N TRP A 244 -9.08 -32.30 -10.23
CA TRP A 244 -9.13 -30.98 -9.60
C TRP A 244 -9.07 -31.04 -8.07
N ARG A 245 -9.70 -32.02 -7.42
CA ARG A 245 -9.62 -32.15 -5.95
C ARG A 245 -8.23 -32.56 -5.49
N GLN A 246 -7.57 -33.45 -6.21
CA GLN A 246 -6.19 -33.84 -5.92
C GLN A 246 -5.23 -32.67 -6.11
N LEU A 247 -5.40 -31.91 -7.20
CA LEU A 247 -4.67 -30.67 -7.44
C LEU A 247 -4.88 -29.68 -6.29
N TRP A 248 -6.13 -29.44 -5.89
CA TRP A 248 -6.48 -28.53 -4.81
C TRP A 248 -5.83 -28.91 -3.48
N TRP A 249 -5.79 -30.21 -3.18
CA TRP A 249 -5.12 -30.70 -1.97
C TRP A 249 -3.62 -30.45 -2.00
N CYS A 250 -2.96 -30.77 -3.11
CA CYS A 250 -1.54 -30.47 -3.29
C CYS A 250 -1.27 -28.95 -3.19
N PHE A 251 -2.07 -28.15 -3.88
CA PHE A 251 -1.96 -26.69 -3.90
C PHE A 251 -2.03 -26.07 -2.50
N THR A 252 -3.03 -26.43 -1.70
CA THR A 252 -3.20 -25.89 -0.34
C THR A 252 -2.05 -26.29 0.59
N TYR A 253 -1.54 -27.50 0.42
CA TYR A 253 -0.39 -28.01 1.17
C TYR A 253 0.89 -27.22 0.83
N VAL A 254 1.18 -27.04 -0.46
CA VAL A 254 2.33 -26.26 -0.95
C VAL A 254 2.20 -24.80 -0.53
N ALA A 255 1.01 -24.21 -0.64
CA ALA A 255 0.76 -22.83 -0.25
C ALA A 255 1.02 -22.56 1.24
N LYS A 256 0.55 -23.45 2.13
CA LYS A 256 0.84 -23.35 3.57
C LYS A 256 2.32 -23.59 3.89
N SER A 257 3.01 -24.41 3.10
CA SER A 257 4.39 -24.84 3.39
C SER A 257 5.46 -23.95 2.79
N SER A 258 5.11 -23.10 1.81
CA SER A 258 6.02 -22.15 1.15
C SER A 258 5.73 -20.69 1.48
N GLY A 259 4.49 -20.37 1.89
CA GLY A 259 4.05 -18.99 2.04
C GLY A 259 3.96 -18.21 0.73
N CYS A 260 4.07 -18.85 -0.43
CA CYS A 260 3.93 -18.21 -1.74
C CYS A 260 2.51 -17.66 -1.96
N ARG A 261 2.38 -16.61 -2.76
CA ARG A 261 1.06 -16.07 -3.13
C ARG A 261 0.33 -17.07 -4.04
N PRO A 262 -0.99 -17.18 -3.96
CA PRO A 262 -1.76 -18.05 -4.85
C PRO A 262 -1.49 -17.80 -6.35
N ILE A 263 -1.28 -16.53 -6.73
CA ILE A 263 -0.95 -16.19 -8.12
C ILE A 263 0.45 -16.66 -8.54
N GLU A 264 1.41 -16.69 -7.62
CA GLU A 264 2.77 -17.19 -7.87
C GLU A 264 2.72 -18.71 -8.06
N LEU A 265 2.02 -19.43 -7.18
CA LEU A 265 1.85 -20.88 -7.28
C LEU A 265 1.10 -21.32 -8.52
N ARG A 266 0.09 -20.55 -8.96
CA ARG A 266 -0.60 -20.80 -10.23
C ARG A 266 0.30 -20.70 -11.46
N LYS A 267 1.43 -20.00 -11.34
CA LYS A 267 2.42 -19.84 -12.41
C LYS A 267 3.64 -20.75 -12.25
N LEU A 268 3.69 -21.55 -11.18
CA LEU A 268 4.78 -22.48 -10.89
C LEU A 268 4.84 -23.56 -11.97
N LYS A 269 6.01 -23.78 -12.57
CA LYS A 269 6.27 -24.85 -13.53
C LYS A 269 7.09 -25.96 -12.89
N TRP A 270 7.08 -27.15 -13.47
CA TRP A 270 7.85 -28.28 -12.94
C TRP A 270 9.35 -28.03 -12.89
N LYS A 271 9.92 -27.26 -13.83
CA LYS A 271 11.33 -26.80 -13.80
C LYS A 271 11.67 -25.83 -12.68
N ASP A 272 10.66 -25.27 -12.02
CA ASP A 272 10.83 -24.34 -10.90
C ASP A 272 10.75 -25.08 -9.54
N VAL A 273 10.61 -26.41 -9.56
CA VAL A 273 10.62 -27.28 -8.38
C VAL A 273 11.93 -28.03 -8.36
N ASP A 274 12.69 -27.85 -7.29
CA ASP A 274 13.94 -28.57 -7.06
C ASP A 274 13.85 -29.39 -5.77
N LEU A 275 14.30 -30.63 -5.84
CA LEU A 275 14.24 -31.60 -4.76
C LEU A 275 15.67 -32.05 -4.47
N VAL A 276 16.22 -31.55 -3.37
CA VAL A 276 17.56 -31.91 -2.91
C VAL A 276 17.42 -33.04 -1.91
N GLU A 277 18.00 -34.21 -2.24
CA GLU A 277 18.15 -35.28 -1.28
C GLU A 277 19.24 -34.92 -0.26
N VAL A 278 18.89 -35.00 1.02
CA VAL A 278 19.79 -34.78 2.14
C VAL A 278 19.80 -36.06 2.97
N THR A 279 20.96 -36.66 3.08
CA THR A 279 21.20 -37.84 3.91
C THR A 279 21.72 -37.37 5.26
N ASP A 280 21.00 -37.71 6.32
CA ASP A 280 21.41 -37.50 7.71
C ASP A 280 21.50 -38.86 8.40
N GLY A 281 22.72 -39.39 8.53
CA GLY A 281 22.97 -40.76 8.98
C GLY A 281 22.33 -41.80 8.04
N ASN A 282 21.43 -42.63 8.58
CA ASN A 282 20.71 -43.66 7.83
C ASN A 282 19.37 -43.18 7.23
N GLU A 283 18.99 -41.91 7.40
CA GLU A 283 17.74 -41.38 6.86
C GLU A 283 18.00 -40.41 5.68
N SER A 284 17.53 -40.79 4.49
CA SER A 284 17.41 -39.86 3.36
C SER A 284 16.11 -39.07 3.44
N ARG A 285 16.19 -37.74 3.32
CA ARG A 285 15.04 -36.83 3.28
C ARG A 285 15.19 -35.84 2.13
N TYR A 286 14.08 -35.47 1.50
CA TYR A 286 14.10 -34.46 0.44
C TYR A 286 13.74 -33.07 0.99
N ILE A 287 14.58 -32.09 0.71
CA ILE A 287 14.25 -30.67 0.85
C ILE A 287 13.73 -30.16 -0.49
N CYS A 288 12.59 -29.48 -0.46
CA CYS A 288 11.95 -28.91 -1.63
C CYS A 288 12.23 -27.40 -1.69
N TYR A 289 12.77 -26.94 -2.81
CA TYR A 289 12.99 -25.54 -3.12
C TYR A 289 12.08 -25.13 -4.29
N LEU A 290 11.38 -23.99 -4.14
CA LEU A 290 10.57 -23.41 -5.20
C LEU A 290 11.23 -22.14 -5.72
N PHE A 291 11.48 -22.08 -7.03
CA PHE A 291 12.00 -20.90 -7.71
C PHE A 291 10.88 -20.00 -8.21
N ILE A 292 10.56 -18.95 -7.45
CA ILE A 292 9.53 -17.98 -7.83
C ILE A 292 10.15 -16.90 -8.70
N ARG A 293 10.02 -17.04 -10.02
CA ARG A 293 10.59 -16.13 -11.02
C ARG A 293 9.74 -14.87 -11.23
N GLU A 294 8.42 -15.04 -11.34
CA GLU A 294 7.49 -13.93 -11.57
C GLU A 294 6.84 -13.49 -10.25
N THR A 295 7.31 -12.37 -9.69
CA THR A 295 6.71 -11.78 -8.48
C THR A 295 6.06 -10.45 -8.78
N LYS A 296 5.07 -10.08 -7.95
CA LYS A 296 4.46 -8.74 -7.99
C LYS A 296 5.50 -7.62 -7.76
N THR A 297 6.59 -7.92 -7.06
CA THR A 297 7.64 -6.98 -6.66
C THR A 297 8.87 -7.03 -7.59
N GLY A 298 8.89 -7.92 -8.58
CA GLY A 298 9.96 -8.02 -9.58
C GLY A 298 11.22 -8.78 -9.15
N THR A 299 11.42 -9.06 -7.85
CA THR A 299 12.59 -9.83 -7.38
C THR A 299 12.28 -11.33 -7.39
N PRO A 300 13.04 -12.15 -8.15
CA PRO A 300 12.98 -13.60 -8.05
C PRO A 300 13.43 -14.05 -6.66
N ARG A 301 12.91 -15.19 -6.20
CA ARG A 301 13.35 -15.78 -4.94
C ARG A 301 13.27 -17.29 -4.95
N GLU A 302 14.16 -17.89 -4.21
CA GLU A 302 14.11 -19.30 -3.84
C GLU A 302 13.39 -19.44 -2.50
N VAL A 303 12.50 -20.42 -2.41
CA VAL A 303 11.67 -20.64 -1.24
C VAL A 303 11.86 -22.07 -0.73
N PRO A 304 12.60 -22.27 0.37
CA PRO A 304 12.66 -23.57 1.02
C PRO A 304 11.29 -23.90 1.59
N CYS A 305 10.80 -25.09 1.27
CA CYS A 305 9.52 -25.59 1.74
C CYS A 305 9.72 -26.57 2.90
N TRP A 306 8.69 -26.71 3.73
CA TRP A 306 8.71 -27.70 4.81
C TRP A 306 8.92 -29.13 4.27
N SER A 307 9.64 -29.99 4.99
CA SER A 307 10.18 -31.26 4.50
C SER A 307 9.17 -32.22 3.87
N ARG A 308 7.91 -32.21 4.31
CA ARG A 308 6.85 -33.07 3.72
C ARG A 308 6.29 -32.56 2.39
N THR A 309 6.70 -31.38 1.94
CA THR A 309 6.28 -30.79 0.67
C THR A 309 6.82 -31.58 -0.52
N SER A 310 8.05 -32.09 -0.43
CA SER A 310 8.67 -32.94 -1.45
C SER A 310 7.85 -34.21 -1.68
N THR A 311 7.54 -34.97 -0.63
CA THR A 311 6.68 -36.16 -0.70
C THR A 311 5.31 -35.85 -1.34
N ARG A 312 4.71 -34.71 -0.97
CA ARG A 312 3.42 -34.29 -1.53
C ARG A 312 3.51 -34.02 -3.03
N LEU A 313 4.56 -33.34 -3.48
CA LEU A 313 4.78 -33.03 -4.90
C LEU A 313 5.11 -34.28 -5.71
N LEU A 314 5.89 -35.22 -5.15
CA LEU A 314 6.18 -36.51 -5.79
C LEU A 314 4.89 -37.33 -5.98
N HIS A 315 4.05 -37.44 -4.94
CA HIS A 315 2.75 -38.12 -5.05
C HIS A 315 1.83 -37.44 -6.06
N TRP A 316 1.86 -36.10 -6.10
CA TRP A 316 1.10 -35.34 -7.10
C TRP A 316 1.58 -35.61 -8.51
N LYS A 317 2.90 -35.62 -8.75
CA LYS A 317 3.47 -35.93 -10.07
C LYS A 317 3.13 -37.34 -10.52
N ALA A 318 3.27 -38.32 -9.64
CA ALA A 318 2.90 -39.70 -9.92
C ALA A 318 1.41 -39.82 -10.28
N PHE A 319 0.53 -39.16 -9.53
CA PHE A 319 -0.90 -39.10 -9.84
C PHE A 319 -1.17 -38.45 -11.21
N GLN A 320 -0.50 -37.33 -11.53
CA GLN A 320 -0.63 -36.69 -12.85
C GLN A 320 -0.20 -37.62 -13.98
N ASP A 321 0.91 -38.34 -13.81
CA ASP A 321 1.41 -39.27 -14.82
C ASP A 321 0.44 -40.43 -15.03
N THR A 322 -0.06 -41.05 -13.95
CA THR A 322 -1.10 -42.09 -14.05
C THR A 322 -2.38 -41.58 -14.70
N TYR A 323 -2.80 -40.36 -14.39
CA TYR A 323 -3.97 -39.74 -15.01
C TYR A 323 -3.76 -39.49 -16.51
N CYS A 324 -2.59 -38.95 -16.88
CA CYS A 324 -2.20 -38.74 -18.26
C CYS A 324 -2.20 -40.04 -19.06
N ASP A 325 -1.56 -41.08 -18.53
CA ASP A 325 -1.50 -42.40 -19.17
C ASP A 325 -2.90 -43.00 -19.37
N LYS A 326 -3.75 -42.95 -18.33
CA LYS A 326 -5.12 -43.49 -18.38
C LYS A 326 -6.01 -42.80 -19.43
N HIS A 327 -5.78 -41.51 -19.69
CA HIS A 327 -6.62 -40.69 -20.55
C HIS A 327 -5.97 -40.35 -21.90
N GLY A 328 -4.82 -40.95 -22.23
CA GLY A 328 -4.12 -40.71 -23.51
C GLY A 328 -3.59 -39.28 -23.65
N ILE A 329 -3.28 -38.61 -22.54
CA ILE A 329 -2.79 -37.22 -22.52
C ILE A 329 -1.26 -37.26 -22.35
N PRO A 330 -0.48 -36.45 -23.09
CA PRO A 330 0.96 -36.36 -22.88
C PRO A 330 1.31 -35.99 -21.44
N ARG A 331 2.25 -36.73 -20.83
CA ARG A 331 2.74 -36.47 -19.46
C ARG A 331 3.27 -35.04 -19.31
N TYR A 332 3.26 -34.54 -18.08
CA TYR A 332 3.76 -33.21 -17.74
C TYR A 332 5.29 -33.16 -17.85
N GLY A 333 5.79 -32.21 -18.62
CA GLY A 333 7.21 -31.90 -18.77
C GLY A 333 7.66 -30.69 -17.93
N PRO A 334 8.96 -30.35 -17.98
CA PRO A 334 9.53 -29.29 -17.13
C PRO A 334 8.90 -27.90 -17.33
N ASN A 335 8.43 -27.58 -18.53
CA ASN A 335 7.84 -26.27 -18.85
C ASN A 335 6.34 -26.17 -18.54
N ASP A 336 5.72 -27.28 -18.14
CA ASP A 336 4.29 -27.35 -17.84
C ASP A 336 4.01 -26.85 -16.42
N TYR A 337 2.82 -26.27 -16.22
CA TYR A 337 2.42 -25.77 -14.91
C TYR A 337 2.17 -26.93 -13.94
N VAL A 338 2.74 -26.83 -12.73
CA VAL A 338 2.57 -27.83 -11.65
C VAL A 338 1.07 -28.06 -11.37
N PHE A 339 0.28 -26.99 -11.40
CA PHE A 339 -1.16 -27.01 -11.18
C PHE A 339 -1.95 -26.70 -12.47
N GLY A 340 -1.51 -27.30 -13.59
CA GLY A 340 -2.14 -27.18 -14.91
C GLY A 340 -3.32 -28.15 -15.13
N LYS A 341 -4.17 -27.81 -16.11
CA LYS A 341 -5.28 -28.63 -16.61
C LYS A 341 -4.81 -29.61 -17.71
N PRO A 342 -4.90 -30.93 -17.51
CA PRO A 342 -4.38 -31.89 -18.49
C PRO A 342 -4.97 -31.71 -19.88
N GLU A 343 -6.28 -31.47 -19.97
CA GLU A 343 -7.03 -31.39 -21.24
C GLU A 343 -6.97 -30.02 -21.93
N ALA A 344 -6.31 -29.03 -21.33
CA ALA A 344 -6.26 -27.66 -21.84
C ALA A 344 -4.81 -27.18 -21.93
N ASP A 345 -3.97 -27.95 -22.64
CA ASP A 345 -2.54 -27.70 -22.83
C ASP A 345 -1.80 -27.41 -21.52
N LYS A 346 -2.25 -28.04 -20.43
CA LYS A 346 -1.67 -27.90 -19.09
C LYS A 346 -1.67 -26.45 -18.60
N LEU A 347 -2.54 -25.60 -19.15
CA LEU A 347 -2.76 -24.23 -18.71
C LEU A 347 -3.31 -24.18 -17.28
N PRO A 348 -3.00 -23.13 -16.51
CA PRO A 348 -3.43 -23.04 -15.12
C PRO A 348 -4.94 -22.80 -15.01
N TYR A 349 -5.53 -23.32 -13.93
CA TYR A 349 -6.91 -22.95 -13.56
C TYR A 349 -7.04 -21.45 -13.28
N SER A 350 -8.22 -20.90 -13.52
CA SER A 350 -8.51 -19.49 -13.26
C SER A 350 -8.43 -19.19 -11.76
N SER A 351 -8.13 -17.95 -11.37
CA SER A 351 -8.10 -17.58 -9.94
C SER A 351 -9.45 -17.87 -9.27
N ALA A 352 -10.55 -17.64 -10.00
CA ALA A 352 -11.90 -17.87 -9.51
C ALA A 352 -12.11 -19.32 -9.07
N SER A 353 -11.56 -20.31 -9.78
CA SER A 353 -11.65 -21.73 -9.40
C SER A 353 -11.03 -21.99 -8.01
N TYR A 354 -9.85 -21.42 -7.74
CA TYR A 354 -9.19 -21.57 -6.43
C TYR A 354 -9.96 -20.86 -5.31
N TYR A 355 -10.46 -19.64 -5.54
CA TYR A 355 -11.27 -18.93 -4.54
C TYR A 355 -12.60 -19.63 -4.26
N TYR A 356 -13.27 -20.11 -5.31
CA TYR A 356 -14.50 -20.90 -5.16
C TYR A 356 -14.23 -22.15 -4.33
N MET A 357 -13.15 -22.87 -4.65
CA MET A 357 -12.81 -24.11 -3.96
C MET A 357 -12.41 -23.88 -2.50
N TRP A 358 -11.67 -22.80 -2.22
CA TRP A 358 -11.39 -22.36 -0.86
C TRP A 358 -12.67 -22.07 -0.10
N ARG A 359 -13.57 -21.25 -0.66
CA ARG A 359 -14.83 -20.89 -0.01
C ARG A 359 -15.68 -22.14 0.26
N LYS A 360 -15.82 -23.02 -0.74
CA LYS A 360 -16.52 -24.31 -0.57
C LYS A 360 -15.94 -25.15 0.57
N THR A 361 -14.61 -25.18 0.71
CA THR A 361 -13.93 -25.91 1.80
C THR A 361 -14.21 -25.27 3.16
N ILE A 362 -14.11 -23.94 3.26
CA ILE A 362 -14.34 -23.23 4.51
C ILE A 362 -15.81 -23.30 4.92
N ASP A 363 -16.76 -23.08 4.01
CA ASP A 363 -18.20 -23.16 4.30
C ASP A 363 -18.57 -24.55 4.86
N ALA A 364 -18.02 -25.63 4.28
CA ALA A 364 -18.23 -27.00 4.77
C ALA A 364 -17.54 -27.30 6.11
N ALA A 365 -16.53 -26.52 6.50
CA ALA A 365 -15.81 -26.66 7.75
C ALA A 365 -16.29 -25.68 8.84
N GLN A 366 -17.02 -24.64 8.48
CA GLN A 366 -17.22 -23.41 9.26
C GLN A 366 -17.68 -23.66 10.70
N GLU A 367 -18.66 -24.54 10.90
CA GLU A 367 -19.20 -24.87 12.22
C GLU A 367 -18.20 -25.58 13.15
N ARG A 368 -17.15 -26.17 12.56
CA ARG A 368 -16.08 -26.89 13.28
C ARG A 368 -14.80 -26.05 13.44
N LEU A 369 -14.80 -24.81 12.93
CA LEU A 369 -13.65 -23.91 13.05
C LEU A 369 -13.75 -23.11 14.35
N VAL A 370 -12.65 -23.06 15.09
CA VAL A 370 -12.51 -22.21 16.27
C VAL A 370 -12.27 -20.76 15.86
N GLY A 371 -11.60 -20.53 14.73
CA GLY A 371 -11.25 -19.21 14.23
C GLY A 371 -9.94 -18.67 14.82
N ASN A 372 -9.61 -17.43 14.45
CA ASN A 372 -8.40 -16.77 14.92
C ASN A 372 -8.68 -15.90 16.15
N ARG A 373 -7.88 -16.06 17.19
CA ARG A 373 -8.05 -15.34 18.47
C ARG A 373 -7.99 -13.81 18.33
N PHE A 374 -7.24 -13.30 17.36
CA PHE A 374 -6.97 -11.88 17.17
C PHE A 374 -7.72 -11.27 15.97
N SER A 375 -8.61 -12.03 15.33
CA SER A 375 -9.33 -11.58 14.15
C SER A 375 -10.63 -12.35 13.93
N GLU A 376 -11.74 -11.62 13.87
CA GLU A 376 -13.07 -12.13 13.51
C GLU A 376 -13.25 -12.36 12.00
N LYS A 377 -12.28 -11.96 11.17
CA LYS A 377 -12.36 -12.16 9.72
C LYS A 377 -12.37 -13.66 9.38
N PRO A 378 -13.15 -14.10 8.38
CA PRO A 378 -13.08 -15.48 7.90
C PRO A 378 -11.74 -15.77 7.23
N TYR A 379 -11.32 -17.04 7.26
CA TYR A 379 -10.12 -17.46 6.55
C TYR A 379 -10.30 -17.32 5.03
N THR A 380 -9.35 -16.63 4.40
CA THR A 380 -9.18 -16.62 2.94
C THR A 380 -8.04 -17.53 2.52
N ILE A 381 -7.88 -17.80 1.21
CA ILE A 381 -6.75 -18.57 0.69
C ILE A 381 -5.38 -17.97 1.06
N TYR A 382 -5.32 -16.66 1.29
CA TYR A 382 -4.09 -15.98 1.76
C TYR A 382 -3.79 -16.24 3.24
N SER A 383 -4.74 -16.79 4.00
CA SER A 383 -4.51 -17.25 5.38
C SER A 383 -3.46 -18.36 5.42
N LEU A 384 -3.32 -19.17 4.35
CA LEU A 384 -2.25 -20.17 4.25
C LEU A 384 -0.85 -19.52 4.32
N ARG A 385 -0.70 -18.37 3.66
CA ARG A 385 0.53 -17.58 3.71
C ARG A 385 0.72 -16.89 5.06
N SER A 386 -0.34 -16.32 5.65
CA SER A 386 -0.25 -15.76 7.00
C SER A 386 0.16 -16.82 8.02
N THR A 387 -0.37 -18.04 7.87
CA THR A 387 -0.03 -19.21 8.69
C THR A 387 1.43 -19.61 8.52
N PHE A 388 1.96 -19.61 7.30
CA PHE A 388 3.38 -19.85 7.05
C PHE A 388 4.25 -18.84 7.81
N ILE A 389 3.96 -17.55 7.65
CA ILE A 389 4.73 -16.46 8.27
C ILE A 389 4.70 -16.58 9.79
N GLU A 390 3.50 -16.70 10.37
CA GLU A 390 3.35 -16.78 11.83
C GLU A 390 4.05 -18.00 12.42
N ASN A 391 3.97 -19.16 11.76
CA ASN A 391 4.66 -20.37 12.22
C ASN A 391 6.20 -20.25 12.17
N HIS A 392 6.76 -19.47 11.24
CA HIS A 392 8.21 -19.26 11.20
C HIS A 392 8.65 -18.24 12.24
N LEU A 393 7.90 -17.16 12.40
CA LEU A 393 8.17 -16.15 13.42
C LEU A 393 8.05 -16.75 14.84
N SER A 394 7.04 -17.59 15.09
CA SER A 394 6.88 -18.26 16.40
C SER A 394 7.96 -19.29 16.70
N ARG A 395 8.69 -19.77 15.69
CA ARG A 395 9.89 -20.63 15.83
C ARG A 395 11.18 -19.81 16.02
N GLY A 396 11.09 -18.49 16.12
CA GLY A 396 12.26 -17.61 16.24
C GLY A 396 13.04 -17.39 14.95
N VAL A 397 12.47 -17.73 13.79
CA VAL A 397 13.13 -17.44 12.50
C VAL A 397 13.16 -15.93 12.30
N ASP A 398 14.32 -15.41 11.90
CA ASP A 398 14.54 -13.99 11.65
C ASP A 398 13.49 -13.39 10.69
N ALA A 399 12.92 -12.26 11.09
CA ALA A 399 11.84 -11.59 10.37
C ALA A 399 12.29 -11.11 8.98
N TYR A 400 13.55 -10.69 8.83
CA TYR A 400 14.10 -10.30 7.53
C TYR A 400 14.15 -11.51 6.58
N LEU A 401 14.61 -12.66 7.07
CA LEU A 401 14.61 -13.90 6.30
C LEU A 401 13.19 -14.33 5.90
N VAL A 402 12.24 -14.32 6.84
CA VAL A 402 10.82 -14.64 6.54
C VAL A 402 10.23 -13.65 5.52
N ALA A 403 10.60 -12.36 5.60
CA ALA A 403 10.17 -11.35 4.63
C ALA A 403 10.72 -11.65 3.23
N ARG A 404 12.00 -12.03 3.15
CA ARG A 404 12.68 -12.39 1.89
C ARG A 404 12.05 -13.62 1.23
N ILE A 405 11.88 -14.73 1.96
CA ILE A 405 11.34 -15.99 1.40
C ILE A 405 9.85 -15.90 1.09
N SER A 406 9.09 -15.13 1.87
CA SER A 406 7.68 -14.90 1.54
C SER A 406 7.54 -13.82 0.46
N GLY A 407 8.50 -12.92 0.28
CA GLY A 407 8.36 -11.75 -0.60
C GLY A 407 7.41 -10.69 -0.03
N HIS A 408 7.46 -10.48 1.29
CA HIS A 408 6.82 -9.37 1.99
C HIS A 408 7.77 -8.18 2.10
N ASP A 409 7.20 -6.97 2.12
CA ASP A 409 7.92 -5.78 2.57
C ASP A 409 8.20 -5.85 4.07
N ILE A 410 9.40 -5.46 4.51
CA ILE A 410 9.83 -5.61 5.90
C ILE A 410 8.97 -4.80 6.88
N LYS A 411 8.48 -3.61 6.47
CA LYS A 411 7.55 -2.83 7.31
C LYS A 411 6.22 -3.55 7.49
N THR A 412 5.85 -4.40 6.54
CA THR A 412 4.68 -5.28 6.68
C THR A 412 5.01 -6.46 7.58
N MET A 413 6.24 -7.00 7.53
CA MET A 413 6.68 -8.09 8.40
C MET A 413 6.75 -7.68 9.88
N ASN A 414 7.33 -6.52 10.19
CA ASN A 414 7.42 -6.02 11.56
C ASN A 414 6.03 -5.85 12.20
N ARG A 415 5.02 -5.45 11.41
CA ARG A 415 3.63 -5.38 11.89
C ARG A 415 3.02 -6.74 12.25
N TYR A 416 3.56 -7.85 11.70
CA TYR A 416 3.19 -9.21 12.14
C TYR A 416 3.94 -9.62 13.39
N TYR A 417 5.20 -9.18 13.57
CA TYR A 417 5.98 -9.42 14.78
C TYR A 417 5.28 -8.83 16.02
N ASP A 418 4.78 -7.60 15.91
CA ASP A 418 3.97 -6.95 16.97
C ASP A 418 2.72 -7.74 17.38
N ARG A 419 2.25 -8.66 16.51
CA ARG A 419 1.07 -9.50 16.74
C ARG A 419 1.39 -10.94 17.09
N SER A 420 2.66 -11.36 17.00
CA SER A 420 3.04 -12.71 17.39
C SER A 420 2.58 -12.94 18.83
N ASP A 421 1.98 -14.11 19.09
CA ASP A 421 1.34 -14.36 20.37
C ASP A 421 2.40 -14.24 21.48
N VAL A 422 2.36 -13.12 22.21
CA VAL A 422 3.20 -12.84 23.38
C VAL A 422 3.23 -14.05 24.32
N ARG A 423 2.16 -14.85 24.33
CA ARG A 423 2.05 -16.09 25.10
C ARG A 423 2.98 -17.21 24.61
N SER A 424 3.17 -17.35 23.30
CA SER A 424 4.13 -18.31 22.73
C SER A 424 5.58 -17.96 23.09
N ARG A 425 5.82 -16.69 23.40
CA ARG A 425 7.11 -16.15 23.85
C ARG A 425 7.07 -15.74 25.32
N SER A 426 6.08 -16.22 26.08
CA SER A 426 5.94 -15.83 27.48
C SER A 426 7.16 -16.27 28.27
N ARG A 427 7.79 -17.39 27.89
CA ARG A 427 9.06 -17.83 28.48
C ARG A 427 10.19 -16.80 28.35
N GLU A 428 10.21 -16.02 27.26
CA GLU A 428 11.21 -14.94 27.07
C GLU A 428 10.87 -13.68 27.90
N LEU A 429 9.59 -13.48 28.24
CA LEU A 429 9.08 -12.25 28.88
C LEU A 429 8.74 -12.41 30.37
N THR A 430 8.49 -13.65 30.82
CA THR A 430 8.25 -14.00 32.21
C THR A 430 9.45 -14.82 32.67
N ILE A 431 10.12 -14.37 33.74
CA ILE A 431 11.31 -14.99 34.37
C ILE A 431 10.90 -16.28 35.10
N LEU A 432 10.13 -17.14 34.45
CA LEU A 432 9.61 -18.39 35.02
C LEU A 432 10.07 -19.54 34.14
N GLU A 433 11.14 -20.20 34.58
CA GLU A 433 11.54 -21.51 34.08
C GLU A 433 10.47 -22.53 34.49
N LEU A 434 9.47 -22.72 33.65
CA LEU A 434 8.47 -23.76 33.87
C LEU A 434 8.86 -25.03 33.10
N PRO A 435 8.96 -26.19 33.78
CA PRO A 435 9.21 -27.48 33.13
C PRO A 435 8.21 -27.73 32.00
N ASP A 436 8.63 -28.46 30.96
CA ASP A 436 7.84 -28.72 29.75
C ASP A 436 6.56 -29.55 29.97
N GLU A 437 6.26 -29.98 31.19
CA GLU A 437 5.08 -30.81 31.48
C GLU A 437 3.82 -30.01 31.85
N LYS A 438 2.80 -30.18 30.99
CA LYS A 438 1.35 -30.01 31.23
C LYS A 438 0.92 -28.67 31.85
N GLN A 439 0.94 -27.62 31.04
CA GLN A 439 0.15 -26.42 31.31
C GLN A 439 -1.36 -26.74 31.32
N LYS A 440 -1.94 -26.84 32.51
CA LYS A 440 -3.39 -27.01 32.68
C LYS A 440 -4.08 -25.66 32.52
N ARG A 441 -4.93 -25.50 31.49
CA ARG A 441 -5.76 -24.29 31.35
C ARG A 441 -6.82 -24.29 32.44
N VAL A 442 -6.78 -23.32 33.35
CA VAL A 442 -7.84 -23.08 34.33
C VAL A 442 -8.74 -21.96 33.81
N PRO A 443 -9.97 -22.26 33.36
CA PRO A 443 -10.92 -21.22 33.00
C PRO A 443 -11.36 -20.47 34.26
N ILE A 444 -11.32 -19.13 34.20
CA ILE A 444 -11.70 -18.23 35.31
C ILE A 444 -13.17 -18.42 35.73
N PHE A 445 -14.02 -18.84 34.80
CA PHE A 445 -15.45 -19.05 35.02
C PHE A 445 -15.84 -20.54 35.06
N ASN A 446 -15.07 -21.38 35.75
CA ASN A 446 -15.52 -22.74 36.02
C ASN A 446 -16.46 -22.76 37.24
N ARG A 447 -17.73 -23.11 37.05
CA ARG A 447 -18.74 -23.20 38.13
C ARG A 447 -18.42 -24.28 39.18
N GLU A 448 -17.47 -25.17 38.91
CA GLU A 448 -17.03 -26.18 39.87
C GLU A 448 -15.98 -25.66 40.87
N HIS A 449 -15.24 -24.59 40.54
CA HIS A 449 -14.24 -24.03 41.46
C HIS A 449 -14.82 -23.07 42.52
N THR A 450 -16.06 -22.61 42.36
CA THR A 450 -16.72 -21.79 43.39
C THR A 450 -17.09 -22.57 44.66
N LYS A 451 -17.03 -23.91 44.65
CA LYS A 451 -17.25 -24.73 45.86
C LYS A 451 -15.99 -25.02 46.69
N THR A 452 -14.80 -24.61 46.22
CA THR A 452 -13.52 -24.87 46.92
C THR A 452 -12.66 -23.61 47.11
N ASN A 453 -13.29 -22.44 47.15
CA ASN A 453 -12.63 -21.16 47.43
C ASN A 453 -12.56 -20.84 48.94
N SER A 454 -12.30 -21.84 49.79
CA SER A 454 -11.92 -21.63 51.19
C SER A 454 -10.39 -21.66 51.43
N GLN A 455 -9.57 -21.88 50.39
CA GLN A 455 -8.11 -22.05 50.55
C GLN A 455 -7.23 -21.20 49.61
N LEU A 456 -7.77 -20.22 48.89
CA LEU A 456 -6.92 -19.20 48.25
C LEU A 456 -6.56 -18.12 49.27
N ARG A 457 -5.53 -18.38 50.08
CA ARG A 457 -4.83 -17.32 50.82
C ARG A 457 -4.17 -16.40 49.81
N ILE A 458 -4.85 -15.31 49.46
CA ILE A 458 -4.20 -14.15 48.86
C ILE A 458 -3.24 -13.63 49.93
N ARG A 459 -1.94 -13.96 49.81
CA ARG A 459 -0.91 -13.20 50.51
C ARG A 459 -0.90 -11.83 49.87
N THR A 460 -1.54 -10.87 50.52
CA THR A 460 -1.28 -9.45 50.29
C THR A 460 0.19 -9.21 50.64
N HIS A 461 1.07 -9.26 49.64
CA HIS A 461 2.35 -8.60 49.77
C HIS A 461 2.06 -7.10 49.73
N THR A 462 2.06 -6.50 50.92
CA THR A 462 2.37 -5.09 51.06
C THR A 462 3.72 -4.86 50.40
N PHE A 463 3.71 -4.07 49.32
CA PHE A 463 4.92 -3.48 48.79
C PHE A 463 5.43 -2.51 49.85
N ALA A 464 6.40 -2.96 50.64
CA ALA A 464 7.25 -2.10 51.42
C ALA A 464 8.49 -1.81 50.57
N ASP A 465 8.77 -0.51 50.46
CA ASP A 465 9.90 0.18 49.86
C ASP A 465 11.16 -0.64 49.55
N GLU A 466 11.60 -0.58 48.29
CA GLU A 466 13.00 -0.41 47.83
C GLU A 466 13.04 0.00 46.34
#